data_AF-A0A950GEJ9-F1
#
_entry.id   AF-A0A950GEJ9-F1
#
_cell.length_a   1.000
_cell.length_b   1.000
_cell.length_c   1.000
_cell.angle_alpha   90.00
_cell.angle_beta   90.00
_cell.angle_gamma   90.00
#
_symmetry.space_group_name_H-M   'P 1'
#
loop_
_entity.id
_entity.type
_entity.pdbx_description
1 polymer ?
#
loop_
_entity_poly.entity_id
_entity_poly.type
_entity_poly.pdbx_seq_one_letter_code
_entity_poly.pdbx_strand_id
1 'polypeptide(L)' 'QVSYATQEGDLIQGLIKAICFGAVVAAIGCREGLRTGVGPRAVGLSATAAVVGGIVATVVLDGLFAVFLYRLNL' A
#
# COMPACT_ATOMS: atom_id res chain seq x y z
N GLN A 1 24.15 -19.97 -11.68
CA GLN A 1 23.86 -19.33 -10.38
C GLN A 1 22.99 -18.07 -10.50
N VAL A 2 22.06 -17.99 -11.47
CA VAL A 2 21.12 -16.85 -11.64
C VAL A 2 19.66 -17.32 -11.74
N SER A 3 19.40 -18.64 -11.67
CA SER A 3 18.05 -19.22 -11.93
C SER A 3 17.10 -19.25 -10.73
N TYR A 4 17.53 -18.81 -9.55
CA TYR A 4 16.66 -18.69 -8.36
C TYR A 4 16.06 -17.28 -8.20
N ALA A 5 16.38 -16.34 -9.11
CA ALA A 5 15.87 -14.96 -9.05
C ALA A 5 14.45 -14.79 -9.64
N THR A 6 13.89 -15.84 -10.23
CA THR A 6 12.53 -15.85 -10.77
C THR A 6 11.91 -17.21 -10.50
N GLN A 7 11.72 -17.54 -9.23
CA GLN A 7 10.71 -18.56 -8.94
C GLN A 7 9.36 -17.97 -9.38
N GLU A 8 8.52 -18.74 -10.07
CA GLU A 8 7.21 -18.26 -10.54
C GLU A 8 6.37 -17.61 -9.41
N GLY A 9 6.69 -17.97 -8.16
CA GLY A 9 6.14 -17.36 -6.95
C GLY A 9 6.45 -15.87 -6.75
N ASP A 10 7.59 -15.33 -7.17
CA ASP A 10 7.93 -13.91 -6.95
C ASP A 10 7.02 -12.98 -7.75
N LEU A 11 6.64 -13.39 -8.97
CA LEU A 11 5.72 -12.62 -9.80
C LEU A 11 4.31 -12.61 -9.19
N ILE A 12 3.85 -13.76 -8.74
CA ILE A 12 2.53 -13.91 -8.10
C ILE A 12 2.49 -13.13 -6.78
N GLN A 13 3.57 -13.21 -5.98
CA GLN A 13 3.72 -12.47 -4.73
C GLN A 13 3.73 -10.96 -4.97
N GLY A 14 4.47 -10.48 -5.97
CA GLY A 14 4.49 -9.08 -6.36
C GLY A 14 3.11 -8.59 -6.83
N LEU A 15 2.38 -9.41 -7.59
CA LEU A 15 1.04 -9.09 -8.07
C LEU A 15 0.03 -9.00 -6.93
N ILE A 16 0.03 -9.97 -6.02
CA ILE A 16 -0.83 -9.95 -4.81
C ILE A 16 -0.53 -8.73 -3.96
N LYS A 17 0.76 -8.42 -3.75
CA LYS A 17 1.22 -7.27 -2.97
C LYS A 17 0.77 -5.95 -3.59
N ALA A 18 0.90 -5.79 -4.91
CA ALA A 18 0.44 -4.61 -5.64
C ALA A 18 -1.08 -4.40 -5.51
N ILE A 19 -1.87 -5.47 -5.62
CA ILE A 19 -3.33 -5.40 -5.44
C ILE A 19 -3.69 -4.99 -4.00
N CYS A 20 -3.03 -5.58 -3.00
CA CYS A 20 -3.22 -5.23 -1.59
C CYS A 20 -2.91 -3.75 -1.32
N PHE A 21 -1.79 -3.24 -1.85
CA PHE A 21 -1.43 -1.83 -1.70
C PHE A 21 -2.43 -0.90 -2.37
N GLY A 22 -2.85 -1.22 -3.60
CA GLY A 22 -3.88 -0.46 -4.30
C GLY A 22 -5.20 -0.41 -3.54
N ALA A 23 -5.64 -1.53 -2.96
CA ALA A 23 -6.86 -1.61 -2.17
C ALA A 23 -6.79 -0.76 -0.89
N VAL A 24 -5.66 -0.79 -0.18
CA VAL A 24 -5.45 0.01 1.05
C VAL A 24 -5.44 1.50 0.73
N VAL A 25 -4.71 1.91 -0.31
CA VAL A 25 -4.66 3.32 -0.75
C VAL A 25 -6.04 3.81 -1.18
N ALA A 26 -6.78 3.00 -1.95
CA ALA A 26 -8.15 3.32 -2.36
C ALA A 26 -9.08 3.48 -1.15
N ALA A 27 -9.02 2.57 -0.18
CA ALA A 27 -9.83 2.64 1.03
C ALA A 27 -9.54 3.90 1.87
N ILE A 28 -8.26 4.25 2.04
CA ILE A 28 -7.84 5.45 2.79
C ILE A 28 -8.25 6.72 2.03
N GLY A 29 -8.06 6.75 0.70
CA GLY A 29 -8.46 7.85 -0.16
C GLY A 29 -9.98 8.09 -0.14
N CYS A 30 -10.79 7.04 -0.24
CA CYS A 30 -12.24 7.13 -0.13
C CYS A 30 -12.67 7.62 1.25
N ARG A 31 -12.02 7.15 2.33
CA ARG A 31 -12.36 7.55 3.69
C ARG A 31 -12.12 9.03 3.94
N GLU A 32 -10.98 9.57 3.50
CA GLU A 32 -10.68 10.99 3.69
C GLU A 32 -11.50 11.88 2.73
N GLY A 33 -11.80 11.39 1.52
CA GLY A 33 -12.74 12.04 0.60
C GLY A 33 -14.15 12.19 1.20
N LEU A 34 -14.67 11.14 1.85
CA LEU A 34 -15.97 11.17 2.52
C LEU A 34 -15.99 12.06 3.78
N ARG A 35 -14.83 12.33 4.37
CA ARG A 35 -14.66 13.19 5.57
C ARG A 35 -14.30 14.64 5.22
N THR A 36 -14.18 14.96 3.94
CA THR A 36 -13.73 16.27 3.47
C THR A 36 -14.81 17.34 3.72
N GLY A 37 -14.39 18.49 4.24
CA GLY A 37 -15.26 19.66 4.45
C GLY A 37 -15.54 20.46 3.17
N VAL A 38 -16.46 21.42 3.25
CA VAL A 38 -16.84 22.27 2.10
C VAL A 38 -15.77 23.34 1.84
N GLY A 39 -15.30 23.42 0.59
CA GLY A 39 -14.44 24.49 0.08
C GLY A 39 -13.04 24.04 -0.36
N PRO A 40 -12.39 24.80 -1.26
CA PRO A 40 -11.15 24.37 -1.94
C PRO A 40 -9.96 24.17 -0.99
N ARG A 41 -9.90 24.93 0.11
CA ARG A 41 -8.86 24.79 1.14
C ARG A 41 -9.00 23.48 1.93
N ALA A 42 -10.24 23.10 2.25
CA ALA A 42 -10.53 21.88 2.99
C ALA A 42 -10.25 20.61 2.16
N VAL A 43 -10.51 20.66 0.84
CA VAL A 43 -10.20 19.57 -0.10
C VAL A 43 -8.69 19.34 -0.19
N GLY A 44 -7.89 20.40 -0.32
CA GLY A 44 -6.42 20.27 -0.38
C GLY A 44 -5.83 19.69 0.91
N LEU A 45 -6.34 20.11 2.07
CA LEU A 45 -5.90 19.58 3.37
C LEU A 45 -6.28 18.11 3.56
N SER A 46 -7.49 17.73 3.15
CA SER A 46 -7.97 16.35 3.25
C SER A 46 -7.24 15.43 2.26
N ALA A 47 -6.94 15.91 1.04
CA ALA A 47 -6.18 15.16 0.05
C ALA A 47 -4.72 14.91 0.49
N THR A 48 -4.07 15.91 1.09
CA THR A 48 -2.70 15.75 1.63
C THR A 48 -2.67 14.79 2.83
N ALA A 49 -3.64 14.89 3.74
CA ALA A 49 -3.80 13.93 4.83
C ALA A 49 -4.05 12.50 4.32
N ALA A 50 -4.86 12.34 3.26
CA ALA A 50 -5.13 11.05 2.62
C ALA A 50 -3.87 10.43 2.01
N VAL A 51 -3.07 11.21 1.28
CA VAL A 51 -1.83 10.72 0.65
C VAL A 51 -0.81 10.32 1.71
N VAL A 52 -0.58 11.14 2.73
CA VAL A 52 0.38 10.82 3.81
C VAL A 52 -0.07 9.58 4.57
N GLY A 53 -1.36 9.48 4.93
CA GLY A 53 -1.93 8.29 5.57
C GLY A 53 -1.79 7.03 4.72
N GLY A 54 -2.03 7.15 3.41
CA GLY A 54 -1.89 6.05 2.45
C GLY A 54 -0.44 5.56 2.31
N ILE A 55 0.53 6.48 2.19
CA ILE A 55 1.95 6.12 2.06
C ILE A 55 2.46 5.47 3.35
N VAL A 56 2.13 6.04 4.52
CA VAL A 56 2.55 5.46 5.81
C VAL A 56 1.97 4.05 6.00
N ALA A 57 0.67 3.86 5.72
CA ALA A 57 0.04 2.54 5.80
C ALA A 57 0.68 1.54 4.83
N THR A 58 1.00 1.98 3.60
CA THR A 58 1.63 1.13 2.58
C THR A 58 3.05 0.70 3.00
N VAL A 59 3.86 1.62 3.53
CA VAL A 59 5.21 1.33 4.02
C VAL A 59 5.20 0.34 5.19
N VAL A 60 4.27 0.51 6.14
CA VAL A 60 4.11 -0.45 7.26
C VAL A 60 3.69 -1.82 6.75
N LEU A 61 2.73 -1.88 5.81
CA LEU A 61 2.27 -3.13 5.21
C LEU A 61 3.38 -3.84 4.42
N ASP A 62 4.20 -3.07 3.70
CA ASP A 62 5.37 -3.56 2.96
C ASP A 62 6.39 -4.21 3.89
N GLY A 63 6.77 -3.52 4.96
CA GLY A 63 7.69 -4.04 5.98
C GLY A 63 7.14 -5.30 6.66
N LEU A 64 5.82 -5.33 6.94
CA LEU A 64 5.18 -6.52 7.51
C LEU A 64 5.26 -7.71 6.54
N PHE A 65 5.00 -7.49 5.25
CA PHE A 65 5.13 -8.53 4.22
C PHE A 65 6.57 -9.03 4.10
N ALA A 66 7.55 -8.12 4.08
CA ALA A 66 8.97 -8.47 4.01
C ALA A 66 9.39 -9.32 5.21
N VAL A 67 9.00 -8.95 6.42
CA VAL A 67 9.28 -9.72 7.64
C VAL A 67 8.55 -11.07 7.62
N PHE A 68 7.30 -11.11 7.18
CA PHE A 68 6.51 -12.34 7.12
C PHE A 68 7.12 -13.37 6.16
N LEU A 69 7.53 -12.93 4.97
CA LEU A 69 8.22 -13.75 3.97
C LEU A 69 9.58 -14.22 4.47
N TYR A 70 10.37 -13.32 5.06
CA TYR A 70 11.66 -13.65 5.63
C TYR A 70 11.54 -14.65 6.80
N ARG A 71 10.49 -14.54 7.62
CA ARG A 71 10.21 -15.47 8.71
C ARG A 71 9.67 -16.82 8.25
N LEU A 72 9.03 -16.89 7.08
CA LEU A 72 8.52 -18.15 6.51
C LEU A 72 9.60 -19.00 5.82
N ASN A 73 10.86 -18.56 5.77
CA ASN A 73 12.00 -19.29 5.17
C ASN A 73 11.71 -19.79 3.74
N LEU A 74 11.20 -18.87 2.91
CA LEU A 74 11.23 -18.93 1.45
C LEU A 74 12.28 -17.93 0.93
#